data_AF-A0A0S8IDN1-F1
#
_entry.id   AF-A0A0S8IDN1-F1
#
_cell.length_a   1.000
_cell.length_b   1.000
_cell.length_c   1.000
_cell.angle_alpha   90.00
_cell.angle_beta   90.00
_cell.angle_gamma   90.00
#
_symmetry.space_group_name_H-M   'P 1'
#
loop_
_entity.id
_entity.type
_entity.pdbx_description
1 polymer ?
#
loop_
_entity_poly.entity_id
_entity_poly.type
_entity_poly.pdbx_seq_one_letter_code
_entity_poly.pdbx_strand_id
1 'polypeptide(L)'
;MNAPSLFLAMLIATSCGLVFHLIRGGGLARLGLYVLTSWVAFFVGHLVGTWLKWDFMRIGTLNLLPGLLATALGLILANLLAGPERKSIRQRRKRTPPTRKSK
;
A
#
# COMPACT_ATOMS: atom_id res chain seq x y z
N MET A 1 5.57 9.29 -20.82
CA MET A 1 6.04 7.93 -20.47
C MET A 1 5.70 7.01 -21.62
N ASN A 2 6.51 5.97 -21.86
CA ASN A 2 6.28 4.96 -22.90
C ASN A 2 5.65 3.70 -22.28
N ALA A 3 5.00 2.84 -23.09
CA ALA A 3 4.31 1.64 -22.59
C ALA A 3 5.18 0.73 -21.70
N PRO A 4 6.46 0.43 -22.02
CA PRO A 4 7.31 -0.39 -21.15
C PRO A 4 7.59 0.24 -19.78
N SER A 5 7.78 1.57 -19.75
CA SER A 5 8.03 2.31 -18.51
C SER A 5 6.80 2.33 -17.60
N LEU A 6 5.59 2.37 -18.18
CA LEU A 6 4.35 2.27 -17.42
C LEU A 6 4.22 0.90 -16.75
N PHE A 7 4.50 -0.17 -17.50
CA PHE A 7 4.46 -1.53 -16.96
C PHE A 7 5.48 -1.72 -15.82
N LEU A 8 6.70 -1.23 -16.01
CA LEU A 8 7.74 -1.27 -14.97
C LEU A 8 7.32 -0.48 -13.72
N ALA A 9 6.77 0.72 -13.90
CA ALA A 9 6.26 1.54 -12.79
C ALA A 9 5.18 0.81 -11.99
N MET A 10 4.20 0.20 -12.68
CA MET A 10 3.12 -0.55 -12.06
C MET A 10 3.64 -1.78 -11.31
N LEU A 11 4.62 -2.50 -11.90
CA LEU A 11 5.25 -3.65 -11.25
C LEU A 11 5.96 -3.24 -9.95
N ILE A 12 6.81 -2.21 -10.02
CA ILE A 12 7.54 -1.69 -8.85
C ILE A 12 6.57 -1.21 -7.76
N ALA A 13 5.57 -0.41 -8.14
CA ALA A 13 4.61 0.14 -7.19
C ALA A 13 3.79 -0.97 -6.53
N THR A 14 3.36 -1.99 -7.28
CA THR A 14 2.66 -3.16 -6.73
C THR A 14 3.56 -3.95 -5.78
N SER A 15 4.80 -4.22 -6.17
CA SER A 15 5.79 -4.90 -5.32
C SER A 15 6.02 -4.15 -4.01
N CYS A 16 6.16 -2.82 -4.04
CA CYS A 16 6.29 -2.01 -2.83
C CYS A 16 5.05 -2.13 -1.91
N GLY A 17 3.85 -2.04 -2.47
CA GLY A 17 2.60 -2.19 -1.71
C GLY A 17 2.47 -3.57 -1.07
N LEU A 18 2.84 -4.64 -1.80
CA LEU A 18 2.86 -6.01 -1.29
C LEU A 18 3.91 -6.20 -0.18
N VAL A 19 5.15 -5.80 -0.42
CA VAL A 19 6.24 -5.92 0.56
C VAL A 19 5.88 -5.18 1.84
N PHE A 20 5.34 -3.96 1.72
CA PHE A 20 4.90 -3.20 2.89
C PHE A 20 3.74 -3.87 3.61
N HIS A 21 2.76 -4.44 2.88
CA HIS A 21 1.70 -5.24 3.47
C HIS A 21 2.23 -6.46 4.23
N LEU A 22 3.22 -7.18 3.67
CA LEU A 22 3.83 -8.34 4.30
C LEU A 22 4.55 -7.98 5.60
N ILE A 23 5.23 -6.83 5.64
CA ILE A 23 5.91 -6.33 6.84
C ILE A 23 4.90 -5.91 7.92
N ARG A 24 3.81 -5.24 7.53
CA ARG A 24 2.82 -4.70 8.49
C ARG A 24 1.76 -5.71 8.93
N GLY A 25 1.45 -6.67 8.08
CA GLY A 25 0.31 -7.58 8.20
C GLY A 25 -1.06 -6.90 8.01
N GLY A 26 -2.11 -7.70 8.15
CA GLY A 26 -3.52 -7.28 8.17
C GLY A 26 -4.40 -8.02 7.16
N GLY A 27 -5.69 -7.68 7.11
CA GLY A 27 -6.63 -8.27 6.14
C GLY A 27 -6.50 -7.77 4.69
N LEU A 28 -7.24 -8.41 3.77
CA LEU A 28 -7.30 -8.09 2.34
C LEU A 28 -7.63 -6.61 2.02
N ALA A 29 -8.47 -5.97 2.84
CA ALA A 29 -8.78 -4.55 2.64
C ALA A 29 -7.54 -3.65 2.77
N ARG A 30 -6.61 -3.99 3.68
CA ARG A 30 -5.35 -3.26 3.85
C ARG A 30 -4.37 -3.51 2.71
N LEU A 31 -4.37 -4.71 2.16
CA LEU A 31 -3.60 -5.02 0.95
C LEU A 31 -4.02 -4.10 -0.20
N GLY A 32 -5.32 -4.02 -0.47
CA GLY A 32 -5.86 -3.13 -1.50
C GLY A 32 -5.50 -1.66 -1.25
N LEU A 33 -5.63 -1.20 0.00
CA LEU A 33 -5.24 0.16 0.39
C LEU A 33 -3.77 0.43 0.08
N TYR A 34 -2.85 -0.45 0.48
CA TYR A 34 -1.42 -0.24 0.28
C TYR A 34 -1.01 -0.31 -1.19
N VAL A 35 -1.59 -1.22 -1.98
CA VAL A 35 -1.30 -1.31 -3.42
C VAL A 35 -1.82 -0.07 -4.17
N LEU A 36 -3.05 0.38 -3.88
CA LEU A 36 -3.58 1.59 -4.52
C LEU A 36 -2.81 2.84 -4.10
N THR A 37 -2.45 2.93 -2.82
CA THR A 37 -1.64 4.05 -2.32
C THR A 37 -0.27 4.06 -2.96
N SER A 38 0.38 2.90 -3.10
CA SER A 38 1.71 2.84 -3.71
C SER A 38 1.69 3.26 -5.17
N TRP A 39 0.65 2.91 -5.93
CA TRP A 39 0.48 3.39 -7.31
C TRP A 39 0.39 4.91 -7.35
N VAL A 40 -0.57 5.50 -6.64
CA VAL A 40 -0.80 6.95 -6.66
C VAL A 40 0.47 7.70 -6.22
N ALA A 41 1.07 7.28 -5.11
CA ALA A 41 2.27 7.91 -4.59
C ALA A 41 3.47 7.78 -5.54
N PHE A 42 3.66 6.62 -6.19
CA PHE A 42 4.72 6.42 -7.16
C PHE A 42 4.58 7.33 -8.39
N PHE A 43 3.38 7.41 -8.98
CA PHE A 43 3.14 8.27 -10.13
C PHE A 43 3.29 9.76 -9.78
N VAL A 44 2.81 10.19 -8.62
CA VAL A 44 2.98 11.57 -8.14
C VAL A 44 4.47 11.86 -7.94
N GLY A 45 5.21 10.98 -7.26
CA GLY A 45 6.65 11.13 -7.08
C GLY A 45 7.40 11.20 -8.41
N HIS A 46 7.04 10.33 -9.35
CA HIS A 46 7.62 10.35 -10.69
C HIS A 46 7.41 11.70 -11.40
N LEU A 47 6.18 12.23 -11.36
CA LEU A 47 5.82 13.52 -11.98
C LEU A 47 6.56 14.68 -11.30
N VAL A 48 6.60 14.72 -9.97
CA VAL A 48 7.39 15.70 -9.21
C VAL A 48 8.87 15.61 -9.62
N GLY A 49 9.41 14.39 -9.74
CA GLY A 49 10.76 14.16 -10.23
C GLY A 49 11.02 14.71 -11.63
N THR A 50 10.04 14.63 -12.54
CA THR A 50 10.17 15.22 -13.88
C THR A 50 10.23 16.74 -13.83
N TRP A 51 9.44 17.37 -12.96
CA TRP A 51 9.42 18.83 -12.80
C TRP A 51 10.68 19.37 -12.17
N LEU A 52 11.21 18.67 -11.17
CA LEU A 52 12.47 19.02 -10.51
C LEU A 52 13.70 18.69 -11.37
N LYS A 53 13.51 18.11 -12.57
CA LYS A 53 14.59 17.61 -13.45
C LYS A 53 15.57 16.72 -12.68
N TRP A 54 15.03 15.86 -11.83
CA TRP A 54 15.86 15.03 -10.97
C TRP A 54 16.40 13.84 -11.77
N ASP A 55 17.69 13.91 -12.13
CA ASP A 55 18.31 12.90 -12.99
C ASP A 55 18.86 11.66 -12.26
N PHE A 56 18.82 11.67 -10.92
CA PHE A 56 19.33 10.57 -10.11
C PHE A 56 18.43 9.33 -10.20
N MET A 57 19.04 8.17 -10.49
CA MET A 57 18.35 6.88 -10.58
C MET A 57 17.21 6.87 -11.62
N ARG A 58 17.43 7.55 -12.75
CA ARG A 58 16.54 7.49 -13.92
C ARG A 58 16.77 6.22 -14.72
N ILE A 59 15.70 5.50 -15.03
CA ILE A 59 15.70 4.42 -16.03
C ILE A 59 14.87 4.88 -17.22
N GLY A 60 15.56 5.31 -18.27
CA GLY A 60 14.95 5.92 -19.45
C GLY A 60 14.15 7.18 -19.09
N THR A 61 12.83 7.13 -19.26
CA THR A 61 11.91 8.23 -18.90
C THR A 61 11.41 8.15 -17.46
N LEU A 62 11.73 7.09 -16.72
CA LEU A 62 11.19 6.82 -15.40
C LEU A 62 12.13 7.32 -14.29
N ASN A 63 11.64 8.25 -13.47
CA ASN A 63 12.35 8.72 -12.27
C ASN A 63 12.06 7.77 -11.10
N LEU A 64 12.95 6.80 -10.86
CA LEU A 64 12.71 5.80 -9.81
C LEU A 64 12.87 6.36 -8.41
N LEU A 65 13.92 7.12 -8.14
CA LEU A 65 14.20 7.63 -6.80
C LEU A 65 13.05 8.49 -6.26
N PRO A 66 12.54 9.51 -6.99
CA PRO A 66 11.40 10.30 -6.55
C PRO A 66 10.12 9.46 -6.37
N GLY A 67 9.89 8.52 -7.30
CA GLY A 67 8.75 7.60 -7.23
C GLY A 67 8.80 6.72 -5.98
N LEU A 68 9.95 6.13 -5.68
CA LEU A 68 10.16 5.28 -4.49
C LEU A 68 10.04 6.07 -3.19
N LEU A 69 10.62 7.28 -3.13
CA LEU A 69 10.53 8.14 -1.95
C LEU A 69 9.07 8.55 -1.66
N ALA A 70 8.34 8.99 -2.68
CA ALA A 70 6.93 9.33 -2.54
C ALA A 70 6.12 8.09 -2.14
N THR A 71 6.41 6.93 -2.72
CA THR A 71 5.75 5.65 -2.37
C THR A 71 5.96 5.28 -0.91
N ALA A 72 7.20 5.33 -0.43
CA ALA A 72 7.52 5.04 0.97
C ALA A 72 6.76 5.99 1.91
N LEU A 73 6.77 7.30 1.62
CA LEU A 73 6.04 8.29 2.40
C LEU A 73 4.52 8.04 2.38
N GLY A 74 3.95 7.81 1.20
CA GLY A 74 2.53 7.53 1.03
C GLY A 74 2.07 6.28 1.79
N LEU A 75 2.85 5.19 1.75
CA LEU A 75 2.55 3.96 2.48
C LEU A 75 2.62 4.16 4.00
N ILE A 76 3.61 4.92 4.48
CA ILE A 76 3.71 5.27 5.90
C ILE A 76 2.47 6.05 6.33
N LEU A 77 2.09 7.09 5.58
CA LEU A 77 0.90 7.91 5.86
C LEU A 77 -0.38 7.08 5.82
N ALA A 78 -0.56 6.23 4.80
CA ALA A 78 -1.72 5.36 4.70
C ALA A 78 -1.81 4.39 5.86
N ASN A 79 -0.69 3.81 6.31
CA ASN A 79 -0.70 2.97 7.50
C ASN A 79 -1.09 3.75 8.77
N LEU A 80 -0.56 4.96 8.94
CA LEU A 80 -0.89 5.80 10.09
C LEU A 80 -2.39 6.14 10.12
N LEU A 81 -2.95 6.48 8.96
CA LEU A 81 -4.38 6.76 8.78
C LEU A 81 -5.27 5.52 8.97
N ALA A 82 -4.81 4.35 8.55
CA ALA A 82 -5.56 3.10 8.67
C ALA A 82 -5.71 2.60 10.13
N GLY A 83 -4.92 3.14 11.06
CA GLY A 83 -4.99 2.81 12.49
C GLY A 83 -4.67 1.34 12.82
N PRO A 84 -4.80 0.91 14.09
CA PRO A 84 -4.69 -0.50 14.46
C PRO A 84 -5.92 -1.30 13.98
N GLU A 85 -5.70 -2.52 13.50
CA GLU A 85 -6.79 -3.37 12.99
C GLU A 85 -7.73 -3.73 14.13
N ARG A 86 -8.91 -3.12 14.16
CA ARG A 86 -9.93 -3.41 15.17
C ARG A 86 -10.48 -4.81 14.90
N LYS A 87 -9.86 -5.84 15.50
CA LYS A 87 -10.33 -7.23 15.45
C LYS A 87 -11.82 -7.24 15.70
N SER A 88 -12.60 -7.63 14.69
CA SER A 88 -14.06 -7.49 14.74
C SER A 88 -14.58 -8.20 15.98
N ILE A 89 -15.25 -7.43 16.86
CA ILE A 89 -15.91 -7.90 18.08
C ILE A 89 -16.98 -8.98 17.78
N ARG A 90 -17.29 -9.21 16.50
CA ARG A 90 -18.28 -10.15 15.97
C ARG A 90 -18.01 -11.62 16.35
N GLN A 91 -16.78 -11.99 16.74
CA GLN A 91 -16.49 -13.36 17.17
C GLN A 91 -16.90 -13.64 18.64
N ARG A 92 -17.10 -12.60 19.48
CA ARG A 92 -17.50 -12.77 20.88
C ARG A 92 -18.98 -13.13 21.05
N ARG A 93 -19.82 -12.92 20.03
CA ARG A 93 -21.26 -13.22 20.06
C ARG A 93 -21.61 -14.66 19.65
N LYS A 94 -20.66 -15.43 19.11
CA LYS A 94 -20.86 -16.87 18.78
C LYS A 94 -20.44 -17.83 19.90
N ARG A 95 -20.03 -17.32 21.07
CA ARG A 95 -19.62 -18.14 22.24
C ARG A 95 -20.59 -18.02 23.42
N THR A 96 -21.88 -17.82 23.18
CA THR A 96 -22.88 -18.13 24.21
C THR A 96 -23.31 -19.57 23.98
N PRO A 97 -22.94 -20.53 24.85
CA PRO A 97 -23.49 -21.87 24.78
C PRO A 97 -25.01 -21.78 25.02
N PRO A 98 -25.85 -22.60 24.38
CA PRO A 98 -27.21 -22.75 24.85
C PRO A 98 -27.14 -23.24 26.29
N THR A 99 -27.61 -22.42 27.22
CA THR A 99 -27.82 -22.82 28.61
C THR A 99 -28.75 -24.03 28.59
N ARG A 100 -28.20 -25.22 28.82
CA ARG A 100 -28.93 -26.45 29.05
C ARG A 100 -29.80 -26.24 30.28
N LYS A 101 -31.08 -25.88 30.08
CA LYS A 101 -32.08 -25.93 31.14
C LYS A 101 -32.38 -27.39 31.40
N SER A 102 -31.83 -27.91 32.50
CA SER A 102 -32.34 -29.12 33.14
C SER A 102 -33.58 -28.73 33.95
N LYS A 103 -34.74 -29.24 33.56
CA LYS A 103 -35.82 -29.69 34.44
C LYS A 103 -36.91 -30.35 33.60
#